data_AF-A0A819W5I3-F1
#
_entry.id   AF-A0A819W5I3-F1
#
_cell.length_a   1.000
_cell.length_b   1.000
_cell.length_c   1.000
_cell.angle_alpha   90.00
_cell.angle_beta   90.00
_cell.angle_gamma   90.00
#
_symmetry.space_group_name_H-M   'P 1'
#
loop_
_entity.id
_entity.type
_entity.pdbx_description
1 polymer ?
#
loop_
_entity_poly.entity_id
_entity_poly.type
_entity_poly.pdbx_seq_one_letter_code
_entity_poly.pdbx_strand_id
1 'polypeptide(L)'
;DDEVQDVLNEIKSEQNLFDRLNRNGLIKEKKKKDFQEKKKLLDIYYTCAQKVLYLKRNKKTTSTIQAEENKKKLLTCQKTSCDKSYFYVQILTRDILLIAESSGKLKICEKRKLAVNDISVDMSCIIYHNKDYYRATIISTNGNGYVVKCSDYEYIVQDININDLYCLPEDEIFFSVPLAKKCR
;
A
#
# COMPACT_ATOMS: atom_id res chain seq x y z
N ASP A 1 13.85 12.24 -13.30
CA ASP A 1 13.79 11.64 -11.95
C ASP A 1 13.34 12.68 -10.90
N ASP A 2 13.05 13.88 -11.37
CA ASP A 2 12.77 15.08 -10.60
C ASP A 2 11.41 15.00 -9.92
N GLU A 3 10.42 14.36 -10.56
CA GLU A 3 9.06 14.17 -10.02
C GLU A 3 9.02 13.44 -8.65
N VAL A 4 9.84 12.40 -8.43
CA VAL A 4 9.90 11.71 -7.12
C VAL A 4 10.68 12.54 -6.10
N GLN A 5 11.69 13.29 -6.57
CA GLN A 5 12.48 14.16 -5.73
C GLN A 5 11.68 15.39 -5.28
N ASP A 6 10.80 15.91 -6.13
CA ASP A 6 9.88 17.02 -5.84
C ASP A 6 8.84 16.59 -4.81
N VAL A 7 8.26 15.41 -4.96
CA VAL A 7 7.37 14.80 -3.95
C VAL A 7 8.08 14.63 -2.61
N LEU A 8 9.34 14.17 -2.60
CA LEU A 8 10.12 14.08 -1.36
C LEU A 8 10.40 15.44 -0.73
N ASN A 9 10.65 16.47 -1.54
CA ASN A 9 10.87 17.82 -1.06
C ASN A 9 9.59 18.41 -0.45
N GLU A 10 8.43 18.13 -1.05
CA GLU A 10 7.12 18.54 -0.55
C GLU A 10 6.77 17.82 0.77
N ILE A 11 6.94 16.50 0.84
CA ILE A 11 6.76 15.71 2.07
C ILE A 11 7.65 16.24 3.20
N LYS A 12 8.91 16.56 2.88
CA LYS A 12 9.87 17.10 3.87
C LYS A 12 9.51 18.53 4.29
N SER A 13 9.02 19.34 3.36
CA SER A 13 8.48 20.68 3.64
C SER A 13 7.31 20.59 4.64
N GLU A 14 6.36 19.69 4.39
CA GLU A 14 5.25 19.44 5.31
C GLU A 14 5.76 18.96 6.66
N GLN A 15 6.61 17.93 6.75
CA GLN A 15 7.18 17.44 8.01
C GLN A 15 7.84 18.57 8.83
N ASN A 16 8.59 19.45 8.18
CA ASN A 16 9.22 20.60 8.83
C ASN A 16 8.21 21.61 9.36
N LEU A 17 7.07 21.79 8.67
CA LEU A 17 5.97 22.61 9.15
C LEU A 17 5.28 21.94 10.34
N PHE A 18 5.03 20.62 10.27
CA PHE A 18 4.50 19.81 11.38
C PHE A 18 5.34 20.00 12.65
N ASP A 19 6.66 19.85 12.54
CA ASP A 19 7.57 19.96 13.67
C ASP A 19 7.69 21.39 14.22
N ARG A 20 7.54 22.41 13.38
CA ARG A 20 7.51 23.81 13.82
C ARG A 20 6.23 24.15 14.57
N LEU A 21 5.08 23.75 14.03
CA LEU A 21 3.78 23.97 14.68
C LEU A 21 3.70 23.25 16.03
N ASN A 22 4.26 22.05 16.12
CA ASN A 22 4.31 21.28 17.36
C ASN A 22 5.25 21.90 18.40
N ARG A 23 6.46 22.32 18.00
CA ARG A 23 7.41 23.00 18.89
C ARG A 23 6.87 24.32 19.44
N ASN A 24 6.13 25.06 18.63
CA ASN A 24 5.56 26.35 19.03
C ASN A 24 4.26 26.22 19.83
N GLY A 25 3.81 25.00 20.17
CA GLY A 25 2.57 24.79 20.91
C GLY A 25 1.30 25.23 20.18
N LEU A 26 1.38 25.45 18.86
CA LEU A 26 0.27 25.98 18.04
C LEU A 26 -0.79 24.90 17.72
N ILE A 27 -0.56 23.66 18.16
CA ILE A 27 -1.49 22.55 18.00
C ILE A 27 -2.30 22.40 19.28
N LYS A 28 -3.59 22.75 19.21
CA LYS A 28 -4.56 22.50 20.29
C LYS A 28 -4.53 21.01 20.67
N GLU A 29 -4.56 20.70 21.97
CA GLU A 29 -4.50 19.31 22.47
C GLU A 29 -5.49 18.36 21.79
N LYS A 30 -6.71 18.83 21.55
CA LYS A 30 -7.78 18.05 20.91
C LYS A 30 -7.45 17.63 19.46
N LYS A 31 -6.52 18.31 18.79
CA LYS A 31 -6.04 17.98 17.43
C LYS A 31 -4.67 17.29 17.41
N LYS A 32 -3.99 17.13 18.56
CA LYS A 32 -2.65 16.50 18.62
C LYS A 32 -2.66 15.06 18.10
N LYS A 33 -3.74 14.31 18.34
CA LYS A 33 -3.87 12.91 17.89
C LYS A 33 -3.92 12.82 16.37
N ASP A 34 -4.81 13.57 15.73
CA ASP A 34 -4.92 13.65 14.27
C ASP A 34 -3.60 14.14 13.63
N PHE A 35 -2.93 15.07 14.31
CA PHE A 35 -1.65 15.62 13.85
C PHE A 35 -0.51 14.59 13.93
N GLN A 36 -0.46 13.81 15.00
CA GLN A 36 0.50 12.70 15.14
C GLN A 36 0.23 11.58 14.15
N GLU A 37 -1.04 11.28 13.87
CA GLU A 37 -1.46 10.27 12.90
C GLU A 37 -1.09 10.70 11.48
N LYS A 38 -1.33 11.97 11.12
CA LYS A 38 -0.87 12.56 9.86
C LYS A 38 0.66 12.55 9.74
N LYS A 39 1.40 12.86 10.81
CA LYS A 39 2.88 12.77 10.79
C LYS A 39 3.37 11.34 10.52
N LYS A 40 2.78 10.33 11.17
CA LYS A 40 3.12 8.92 10.91
C LYS A 40 2.90 8.53 9.44
N LEU A 41 1.81 9.00 8.83
CA LEU A 41 1.57 8.79 7.40
C LEU A 41 2.67 9.44 6.54
N LEU A 42 3.02 10.70 6.80
CA LEU A 42 4.10 11.40 6.10
C LEU A 42 5.45 10.66 6.21
N ASP A 43 5.78 10.09 7.37
CA ASP A 43 7.00 9.30 7.57
C ASP A 43 7.01 8.01 6.73
N ILE A 44 5.85 7.34 6.62
CA ILE A 44 5.68 6.17 5.75
C ILE A 44 5.89 6.57 4.28
N TYR A 45 5.24 7.65 3.83
CA TYR A 45 5.40 8.16 2.46
C TYR A 45 6.85 8.50 2.12
N TYR A 46 7.53 9.21 3.03
CA TYR A 46 8.94 9.57 2.86
C TYR A 46 9.82 8.32 2.70
N THR A 47 9.63 7.32 3.56
CA THR A 47 10.36 6.05 3.52
C THR A 47 10.14 5.30 2.21
N CYS A 48 8.89 5.23 1.75
CA CYS A 48 8.54 4.58 0.48
C CYS A 48 9.16 5.30 -0.72
N ALA A 49 9.08 6.63 -0.78
CA ALA A 49 9.66 7.42 -1.87
C ALA A 49 11.20 7.33 -1.88
N GLN A 50 11.86 7.28 -0.72
CA GLN A 50 13.31 7.02 -0.63
C GLN A 50 13.67 5.62 -1.15
N LYS A 51 12.89 4.58 -0.82
CA LYS A 51 13.11 3.22 -1.32
C LYS A 51 12.98 3.14 -2.85
N VAL A 52 12.06 3.90 -3.44
CA VAL A 52 11.91 4.03 -4.90
C VAL A 52 13.16 4.64 -5.52
N LEU A 53 13.66 5.75 -4.97
CA LEU A 53 14.91 6.37 -5.44
C LEU A 53 16.10 5.41 -5.31
N TYR A 54 16.20 4.68 -4.19
CA TYR A 54 17.26 3.69 -3.98
C TYR A 54 17.22 2.58 -5.03
N LEU A 55 16.05 1.98 -5.27
CA LEU A 55 15.88 0.93 -6.29
C LEU A 55 16.18 1.45 -7.70
N LYS A 56 15.79 2.70 -8.00
CA LYS A 56 16.11 3.35 -9.28
C LYS A 56 17.61 3.62 -9.45
N ARG A 57 18.30 4.10 -8.41
CA ARG A 57 19.75 4.36 -8.43
C ARG A 57 20.56 3.06 -8.55
N ASN A 58 20.07 1.96 -7.98
CA ASN A 58 20.72 0.65 -8.06
C ASN A 58 20.35 -0.18 -9.30
N LYS A 59 19.59 0.37 -10.26
CA LYS A 59 19.39 -0.24 -11.59
C LYS A 59 20.66 -0.41 -12.41
N LYS A 60 21.83 0.05 -11.95
CA LYS A 60 23.12 -0.28 -12.58
C LYS A 60 23.58 -1.73 -12.35
N THR A 61 22.91 -2.52 -11.50
CA THR A 61 23.35 -3.89 -11.15
C THR A 61 22.38 -5.01 -11.51
N THR A 62 21.37 -4.77 -12.35
CA THR A 62 20.49 -5.84 -12.84
C THR A 62 20.34 -5.72 -14.36
N SER A 63 21.21 -6.48 -15.06
CA SER A 63 21.25 -6.79 -16.50
C SER A 63 20.34 -5.95 -17.40
N THR A 64 20.94 -4.91 -17.99
CA THR A 64 20.43 -4.09 -19.08
C THR A 64 20.27 -4.94 -20.34
N ILE A 65 19.03 -5.25 -20.75
CA ILE A 65 18.74 -5.56 -22.15
C ILE A 65 18.46 -4.21 -22.81
N GLN A 66 19.46 -3.68 -23.52
CA GLN A 66 19.31 -2.51 -24.37
C GLN A 66 18.42 -2.88 -25.56
N ALA A 67 17.30 -2.19 -25.70
CA ALA A 67 16.61 -2.05 -26.98
C ALA A 67 16.39 -0.54 -27.18
N GLU A 68 17.27 0.06 -28.00
CA GLU A 68 17.02 1.35 -28.63
C GLU A 68 15.85 1.23 -29.61
N GLU A 69 15.26 2.38 -29.95
CA GLU A 69 14.19 2.57 -30.95
C GLU A 69 12.79 2.14 -30.52
N ASN A 70 12.21 2.93 -29.63
CA ASN A 70 10.88 3.56 -29.75
C ASN A 70 10.68 4.38 -28.48
N LYS A 71 9.88 5.45 -28.51
CA LYS A 71 9.50 6.23 -27.30
C LYS A 71 8.63 5.42 -26.31
N LYS A 72 9.01 4.18 -26.00
CA LYS A 72 8.39 3.31 -25.02
C LYS A 72 8.97 3.71 -23.66
N LYS A 73 8.16 4.41 -22.86
CA LYS A 73 8.49 4.71 -21.47
C LYS A 73 8.69 3.38 -20.74
N LEU A 74 9.94 3.04 -20.42
CA LEU A 74 10.27 1.84 -19.66
C LEU A 74 9.68 2.00 -18.26
N LEU A 75 8.65 1.20 -17.97
CA LEU A 75 8.02 1.16 -16.65
C LEU A 75 8.82 0.24 -15.75
N THR A 76 9.03 0.68 -14.51
CA THR A 76 9.63 -0.20 -13.50
C THR A 76 8.52 -0.97 -12.84
N CYS A 77 8.60 -2.30 -12.88
CA CYS A 77 7.58 -3.17 -12.31
C CYS A 77 8.19 -4.08 -11.25
N GLN A 78 7.37 -4.43 -10.25
CA GLN A 78 7.69 -5.48 -9.28
C GLN A 78 6.73 -6.65 -9.51
N LYS A 79 7.28 -7.85 -9.68
CA LYS A 79 6.49 -9.09 -9.71
C LYS A 79 5.94 -9.36 -8.31
N THR A 80 4.64 -9.61 -8.19
CA THR A 80 3.96 -9.83 -6.90
C THR A 80 3.56 -11.27 -6.68
N SER A 81 2.96 -11.92 -7.69
CA SER A 81 2.57 -13.33 -7.63
C SER A 81 2.73 -13.99 -9.01
N CYS A 82 2.70 -15.32 -9.02
CA CYS A 82 2.90 -16.13 -10.21
C CYS A 82 1.98 -17.35 -10.16
N ASP A 83 1.38 -17.67 -11.30
CA ASP A 83 0.71 -18.94 -11.58
C ASP A 83 1.44 -19.61 -12.77
N LYS A 84 1.05 -20.84 -13.13
CA LYS A 84 1.65 -21.63 -14.22
C LYS A 84 1.60 -20.94 -15.58
N SER A 85 0.60 -20.09 -15.82
CA SER A 85 0.35 -19.47 -17.14
C SER A 85 0.38 -17.96 -17.14
N TYR A 86 0.46 -17.33 -15.96
CA TYR A 86 0.37 -15.87 -15.82
C TYR A 86 1.19 -15.42 -14.62
N PHE A 87 1.57 -14.15 -14.61
CA PHE A 87 2.17 -13.51 -13.44
C PHE A 87 1.56 -12.14 -13.23
N TYR A 88 1.72 -11.61 -12.03
CA TYR A 88 1.18 -10.31 -11.66
C TYR A 88 2.31 -9.34 -11.36
N VAL A 89 2.13 -8.10 -11.80
CA VAL A 89 3.09 -7.02 -11.58
C VAL A 89 2.42 -5.77 -11.03
N GLN A 90 3.12 -5.04 -10.17
CA GLN A 90 2.80 -3.67 -9.79
C GLN A 90 3.71 -2.71 -10.55
N ILE A 91 3.17 -1.60 -11.04
CA ILE A 91 3.93 -0.58 -11.76
C ILE A 91 4.44 0.44 -10.73
N LEU A 92 5.69 0.29 -10.30
CA LEU A 92 6.27 1.04 -9.18
C LEU A 92 6.27 2.56 -9.36
N THR A 93 6.30 3.06 -10.60
CA THR A 93 6.26 4.51 -10.85
C THR A 93 4.90 5.14 -10.63
N ARG A 94 3.82 4.36 -10.54
CA ARG A 94 2.44 4.84 -10.34
C ARG A 94 1.86 4.32 -9.03
N ASP A 95 2.10 3.05 -8.76
CA ASP A 95 1.36 2.32 -7.73
C ASP A 95 2.01 2.46 -6.34
N ILE A 96 3.30 2.81 -6.25
CA ILE A 96 4.01 2.82 -4.95
C ILE A 96 3.46 3.86 -3.97
N LEU A 97 3.01 5.01 -4.47
CA LEU A 97 2.41 6.06 -3.63
C LEU A 97 1.02 5.61 -3.17
N LEU A 98 0.25 4.96 -4.04
CA LEU A 98 -1.05 4.39 -3.71
C LEU A 98 -0.94 3.22 -2.73
N ILE A 99 0.08 2.37 -2.86
CA ILE A 99 0.39 1.29 -1.91
C ILE A 99 0.77 1.87 -0.55
N ALA A 100 1.63 2.88 -0.53
CA ALA A 100 2.07 3.53 0.71
C ALA A 100 0.90 4.24 1.42
N GLU A 101 0.09 4.96 0.64
CA GLU A 101 -1.13 5.59 1.12
C GLU A 101 -2.12 4.57 1.67
N SER A 102 -2.37 3.50 0.91
CA SER A 102 -3.27 2.44 1.33
C SER A 102 -2.73 1.76 2.59
N SER A 103 -1.49 1.29 2.64
CA SER A 103 -0.90 0.66 3.84
C SER A 103 -0.97 1.57 5.08
N GLY A 104 -0.65 2.85 4.92
CA GLY A 104 -0.75 3.83 6.00
C GLY A 104 -2.18 4.02 6.50
N LYS A 105 -3.14 4.16 5.59
CA LYS A 105 -4.57 4.30 5.94
C LYS A 105 -5.16 3.00 6.49
N LEU A 106 -4.80 1.84 5.95
CA LEU A 106 -5.23 0.52 6.42
C LEU A 106 -4.83 0.27 7.88
N LYS A 107 -3.63 0.72 8.29
CA LYS A 107 -3.20 0.68 9.71
C LYS A 107 -4.12 1.47 10.64
N ILE A 108 -4.69 2.57 10.17
CA ILE A 108 -5.60 3.41 10.95
C ILE A 108 -6.98 2.73 11.11
N CYS A 109 -7.34 1.86 10.17
CA CYS A 109 -8.59 1.11 10.14
C CYS A 109 -8.64 -0.08 11.10
N GLU A 110 -7.55 -0.38 11.82
CA GLU A 110 -7.43 -1.47 12.81
C GLU A 110 -8.50 -1.44 13.93
N LYS A 111 -9.24 -0.33 14.05
CA LYS A 111 -10.28 -0.13 15.06
C LYS A 111 -11.63 -0.75 14.71
N ARG A 112 -11.85 -1.23 13.48
CA ARG A 112 -13.12 -1.80 13.03
C ARG A 112 -12.95 -3.25 12.60
N LYS A 113 -13.06 -4.19 13.55
CA LYS A 113 -13.06 -5.63 13.25
C LYS A 113 -14.36 -6.04 12.56
N LEU A 114 -14.27 -7.03 11.67
CA LEU A 114 -15.45 -7.67 11.10
C LEU A 114 -16.12 -8.60 12.11
N ALA A 115 -17.45 -8.57 12.17
CA ALA A 115 -18.21 -9.54 12.95
C ALA A 115 -18.44 -10.81 12.12
N VAL A 116 -18.49 -11.97 12.79
CA VAL A 116 -18.66 -13.28 12.13
C VAL A 116 -19.92 -13.32 11.23
N ASN A 117 -21.00 -12.68 11.66
CA ASN A 117 -22.28 -12.71 10.96
C ASN A 117 -22.32 -11.80 9.71
N ASP A 118 -21.34 -10.91 9.56
CA ASP A 118 -21.31 -9.92 8.47
C ASP A 118 -20.38 -10.37 7.32
N ILE A 119 -19.77 -11.55 7.44
CA ILE A 119 -18.77 -12.05 6.49
C ILE A 119 -19.43 -12.93 5.43
N SER A 120 -19.11 -12.62 4.17
CA SER A 120 -19.52 -13.40 3.01
C SER A 120 -18.36 -13.58 2.03
N VAL A 121 -18.47 -14.58 1.17
CA VAL A 121 -17.61 -14.73 -0.01
C VAL A 121 -17.81 -13.51 -0.92
N ASP A 122 -16.75 -13.10 -1.60
CA ASP A 122 -16.62 -11.89 -2.43
C ASP A 122 -16.64 -10.56 -1.66
N MET A 123 -16.71 -10.61 -0.33
CA MET A 123 -16.60 -9.42 0.51
C MET A 123 -15.19 -8.82 0.47
N SER A 124 -15.12 -7.52 0.23
CA SER A 124 -13.89 -6.73 0.38
C SER A 124 -13.63 -6.43 1.85
N CYS A 125 -12.40 -6.67 2.29
CA CYS A 125 -11.97 -6.49 3.67
C CYS A 125 -10.52 -6.04 3.75
N ILE A 126 -10.09 -5.75 4.97
CA ILE A 126 -8.69 -5.58 5.32
C ILE A 126 -8.27 -6.82 6.10
N ILE A 127 -7.08 -7.34 5.79
CA ILE A 127 -6.47 -8.43 6.54
C ILE A 127 -5.18 -7.98 7.19
N TYR A 128 -4.89 -8.48 8.38
CA TYR A 128 -3.56 -8.39 8.99
C TYR A 128 -2.80 -9.70 8.71
N HIS A 129 -1.68 -9.61 8.00
CA HIS A 129 -0.86 -10.77 7.65
C HIS A 129 0.61 -10.37 7.62
N ASN A 130 1.53 -11.25 8.01
CA ASN A 130 2.98 -10.98 7.97
C ASN A 130 3.41 -9.59 8.54
N LYS A 131 2.75 -9.15 9.62
CA LYS A 131 3.00 -7.86 10.30
C LYS A 131 2.62 -6.61 9.49
N ASP A 132 1.76 -6.74 8.49
CA ASP A 132 1.22 -5.60 7.75
C ASP A 132 -0.27 -5.79 7.39
N TYR A 133 -0.90 -4.71 6.95
CA TYR A 133 -2.31 -4.71 6.55
C TYR A 133 -2.45 -4.67 5.03
N TYR A 134 -3.35 -5.49 4.51
CA TYR A 134 -3.63 -5.60 3.08
C TYR A 134 -5.10 -5.49 2.79
N ARG A 135 -5.44 -4.86 1.66
CA ARG A 135 -6.78 -5.01 1.08
C ARG A 135 -6.92 -6.40 0.50
N ALA A 136 -8.01 -7.07 0.82
CA ALA A 136 -8.27 -8.41 0.32
C ALA A 136 -9.75 -8.61 0.00
N THR A 137 -10.01 -9.69 -0.72
CA THR A 137 -11.36 -10.21 -0.96
C THR A 137 -11.45 -11.61 -0.40
N ILE A 138 -12.51 -11.92 0.33
CA ILE A 138 -12.78 -13.27 0.84
C ILE A 138 -13.20 -14.14 -0.34
N ILE A 139 -12.46 -15.21 -0.62
CA ILE A 139 -12.76 -16.10 -1.75
C ILE A 139 -13.31 -17.45 -1.30
N SER A 140 -13.13 -17.81 -0.03
CA SER A 140 -13.74 -19.00 0.57
C SER A 140 -13.77 -18.88 2.09
N THR A 141 -14.78 -19.51 2.70
CA THR A 141 -14.89 -19.73 4.14
C THR A 141 -14.75 -21.22 4.39
N ASN A 142 -13.81 -21.63 5.24
CA ASN A 142 -13.68 -23.02 5.66
C ASN A 142 -13.87 -23.11 7.18
N GLY A 143 -14.08 -24.32 7.73
CA GLY A 143 -14.27 -24.49 9.17
C GLY A 143 -13.07 -24.07 10.02
N ASN A 144 -11.91 -23.83 9.40
CA ASN A 144 -10.66 -23.43 10.05
C ASN A 144 -10.36 -21.92 9.95
N GLY A 145 -11.17 -21.15 9.21
CA GLY A 145 -10.94 -19.73 8.97
C GLY A 145 -11.34 -19.28 7.55
N TYR A 146 -10.63 -18.28 7.05
CA TYR A 146 -10.94 -17.62 5.79
C TYR A 146 -9.79 -17.78 4.79
N VAL A 147 -10.16 -18.01 3.53
CA VAL A 147 -9.24 -17.92 2.40
C VAL A 147 -9.50 -16.59 1.72
N VAL A 148 -8.45 -15.79 1.60
CA VAL A 148 -8.53 -14.43 1.08
C VAL A 148 -7.54 -14.22 -0.05
N LYS A 149 -7.90 -13.34 -0.97
CA LYS A 149 -7.05 -12.91 -2.08
C LYS A 149 -6.65 -11.47 -1.85
N CYS A 150 -5.34 -11.20 -1.72
CA CYS A 150 -4.83 -9.85 -1.53
C CYS A 150 -4.97 -9.05 -2.83
N SER A 151 -5.88 -8.08 -2.87
CA SER A 151 -6.30 -7.40 -4.10
C SER A 151 -5.15 -6.69 -4.82
N ASP A 152 -4.22 -6.10 -4.06
CA ASP A 152 -3.13 -5.32 -4.65
C ASP A 152 -1.92 -6.15 -5.07
N TYR A 153 -1.88 -7.42 -4.68
CA TYR A 153 -0.70 -8.28 -4.89
C TYR A 153 -1.03 -9.61 -5.57
N GLU A 154 -2.31 -10.00 -5.61
CA GLU A 154 -2.84 -11.19 -6.26
C GLU A 154 -2.24 -12.51 -5.74
N TYR A 155 -1.80 -12.52 -4.47
CA TYR A 155 -1.50 -13.77 -3.76
C TYR A 155 -2.67 -14.19 -2.87
N ILE A 156 -2.74 -15.48 -2.60
CA ILE A 156 -3.77 -16.09 -1.76
C ILE A 156 -3.19 -16.34 -0.37
N VAL A 157 -3.94 -15.98 0.66
CA VAL A 157 -3.64 -16.34 2.05
C VAL A 157 -4.73 -17.27 2.55
N GLN A 158 -4.32 -18.35 3.21
CA GLN A 158 -5.20 -19.36 3.77
C GLN A 158 -5.24 -19.23 5.30
N ASP A 159 -6.27 -19.81 5.89
CA ASP A 159 -6.44 -19.95 7.35
C ASP A 159 -6.35 -18.62 8.12
N ILE A 160 -6.85 -17.53 7.52
CA ILE A 160 -6.98 -16.24 8.19
C ILE A 160 -8.02 -16.35 9.30
N ASN A 161 -7.69 -15.87 10.50
CA ASN A 161 -8.61 -15.85 11.63
C ASN A 161 -9.55 -14.63 11.55
N ILE A 162 -10.75 -14.73 12.12
CA ILE A 162 -11.68 -13.59 12.26
C ILE A 162 -11.01 -12.38 12.94
N ASN A 163 -10.09 -12.62 13.87
CA ASN A 163 -9.37 -11.57 14.59
C ASN A 163 -8.43 -10.73 13.71
N ASP A 164 -8.06 -11.27 12.54
CA ASP A 164 -7.19 -10.63 11.56
C ASP A 164 -8.00 -10.01 10.42
N LEU A 165 -9.34 -10.00 10.51
CA LEU A 165 -10.26 -9.41 9.54
C LEU A 165 -10.84 -8.08 10.05
N TYR A 166 -10.76 -7.06 9.21
CA TYR A 166 -11.23 -5.71 9.51
C TYR A 166 -12.08 -5.15 8.37
N CYS A 167 -12.99 -4.24 8.71
CA CYS A 167 -13.87 -3.59 7.75
C CYS A 167 -13.04 -2.69 6.83
N LEU A 168 -13.28 -2.82 5.52
CA LEU A 168 -12.78 -1.86 4.57
C LEU A 168 -13.63 -0.57 4.65
N PRO A 169 -13.06 0.62 4.91
CA PRO A 169 -13.83 1.85 4.96
C PRO A 169 -14.40 2.20 3.59
N GLU A 170 -15.54 2.89 3.58
CA GLU A 170 -16.25 3.34 2.37
C GLU A 170 -15.53 4.45 1.58
N ASP A 171 -14.30 4.85 1.98
CA ASP A 171 -13.56 5.87 1.24
C ASP A 171 -13.14 5.34 -0.14
N GLU A 172 -13.37 6.14 -1.18
CA GLU A 172 -13.11 5.80 -2.59
C GLU A 172 -11.71 5.22 -2.83
N ILE A 173 -10.71 5.68 -2.06
CA ILE A 173 -9.34 5.22 -2.19
C ILE A 173 -9.18 3.72 -1.95
N PHE A 174 -9.99 3.13 -1.07
CA PHE A 174 -9.94 1.71 -0.76
C PHE A 174 -10.67 0.85 -1.79
N PHE A 175 -11.51 1.45 -2.63
CA PHE A 175 -12.17 0.79 -3.75
C PHE A 175 -11.49 1.07 -5.10
N SER A 176 -10.34 1.74 -5.07
CA SER A 176 -9.52 1.98 -6.26
C SER A 176 -9.12 0.68 -6.96
N VAL A 177 -8.84 0.75 -8.26
CA VAL A 177 -8.51 -0.42 -9.08
C VAL A 177 -7.34 -1.21 -8.45
N PRO A 178 -7.42 -2.55 -8.34
CA PRO A 178 -6.31 -3.41 -7.94
C PRO A 178 -4.98 -3.03 -8.61
N LEU A 179 -3.94 -2.90 -7.79
CA LEU A 179 -2.63 -2.44 -8.27
C LEU A 179 -1.85 -3.54 -9.00
N ALA A 180 -2.10 -4.81 -8.66
CA ALA A 180 -1.54 -5.94 -9.40
C ALA A 180 -2.20 -6.06 -10.78
N LYS A 181 -1.37 -6.06 -11.83
CA LYS A 181 -1.77 -6.25 -13.23
C LYS A 181 -1.37 -7.63 -13.70
N LYS A 182 -2.34 -8.39 -14.24
CA LYS A 182 -2.11 -9.71 -14.83
C LYS A 182 -1.33 -9.58 -16.14
N CYS A 183 -0.30 -10.38 -16.29
CA CYS A 183 0.56 -10.47 -17.47
C CYS A 183 0.71 -11.93 -17.91
N ARG A 184 1.07 -12.13 -19.18
CA ARG A 184 1.41 -13.42 -19.78
C ARG A 184 2.79 -13.32 -20.41
#